data_AF-A0A665W628-F1
#
_entry.id   AF-A0A665W628-F1
#
_cell.length_a   1.000
_cell.length_b   1.000
_cell.length_c   1.000
_cell.angle_alpha   90.00
_cell.angle_beta   90.00
_cell.angle_gamma   90.00
#
_symmetry.space_group_name_H-M   'P 1'
#
loop_
_entity.id
_entity.type
_entity.pdbx_description
1 polymer ?
#
loop_
_entity_poly.entity_id
_entity_poly.type
_entity_poly.pdbx_seq_one_letter_code
_entity_poly.pdbx_strand_id
1 'polypeptide(L)'
;GDRKTVQLQTVKHAEKNLGEICHLLGSYTRKTAKLRDKADLLVAQLFDFSSTEGHEVQMGLKNLAEDLAMIQDYRQAQVERLETRVVGPLKAFGGVVKNKRADLKKFNTDLNRELKELRKVEKIRLRNPADRKSIVSFLKLENTQSHMNLKYLILLCSYL
;
A
#
# COMPACT_ATOMS: atom_id res chain seq x y z
N GLY A 1 -15.70 18.15 -7.24
CA GLY A 1 -16.05 17.36 -6.04
C GLY A 1 -15.74 15.88 -6.23
N ASP A 2 -16.08 15.33 -7.38
CA ASP A 2 -16.31 13.89 -7.57
C ASP A 2 -15.06 12.99 -7.62
N ARG A 3 -13.99 13.43 -8.32
CA ARG A 3 -12.80 12.59 -8.54
C ARG A 3 -12.01 12.27 -7.25
N LYS A 4 -12.12 13.13 -6.21
CA LYS A 4 -11.39 13.00 -4.94
C LYS A 4 -12.02 11.98 -4.01
N THR A 5 -13.35 12.00 -3.92
CA THR A 5 -14.15 11.04 -3.14
C THR A 5 -14.01 9.64 -3.72
N VAL A 6 -14.02 9.52 -5.05
CA VAL A 6 -13.80 8.26 -5.76
C VAL A 6 -12.43 7.67 -5.41
N GLN A 7 -11.34 8.46 -5.49
CA GLN A 7 -9.99 7.94 -5.24
C GLN A 7 -9.78 7.47 -3.79
N LEU A 8 -10.33 8.18 -2.80
CA LEU A 8 -10.26 7.76 -1.40
C LEU A 8 -11.09 6.48 -1.14
N GLN A 9 -12.25 6.35 -1.78
CA GLN A 9 -13.07 5.12 -1.71
C GLN A 9 -12.34 3.93 -2.34
N THR A 10 -11.71 4.11 -3.49
CA THR A 10 -10.91 3.06 -4.16
C THR A 10 -9.80 2.56 -3.25
N VAL A 11 -9.03 3.46 -2.63
CA VAL A 11 -7.94 3.07 -1.72
C VAL A 11 -8.48 2.37 -0.47
N LYS A 12 -9.59 2.83 0.09
CA LYS A 12 -10.24 2.19 1.24
C LYS A 12 -10.72 0.76 0.90
N HIS A 13 -11.29 0.57 -0.30
CA HIS A 13 -11.73 -0.74 -0.76
C HIS A 13 -10.55 -1.69 -0.97
N ALA A 14 -9.49 -1.22 -1.62
CA ALA A 14 -8.26 -1.99 -1.81
C ALA A 14 -7.64 -2.41 -0.46
N GLU A 15 -7.52 -1.50 0.50
CA GLU A 15 -6.98 -1.81 1.83
C GLU A 15 -7.79 -2.90 2.55
N LYS A 16 -9.13 -2.81 2.49
CA LYS A 16 -10.01 -3.81 3.10
C LYS A 16 -9.76 -5.19 2.48
N ASN A 17 -9.84 -5.29 1.16
CA ASN A 17 -9.70 -6.57 0.45
C ASN A 17 -8.30 -7.19 0.69
N LEU A 18 -7.25 -6.37 0.64
CA LEU A 18 -5.88 -6.85 0.90
C LEU A 18 -5.72 -7.33 2.34
N GLY A 19 -6.36 -6.66 3.30
CA GLY A 19 -6.40 -7.11 4.71
C GLY A 19 -7.07 -8.48 4.86
N GLU A 20 -8.20 -8.69 4.20
CA GLU A 20 -8.92 -9.98 4.21
C GLU A 20 -8.10 -11.10 3.55
N ILE A 21 -7.51 -10.83 2.39
CA ILE A 21 -6.63 -11.79 1.68
C ILE A 21 -5.41 -12.12 2.54
N CYS A 22 -4.77 -11.12 3.17
CA CYS A 22 -3.63 -11.34 4.05
C CYS A 22 -3.99 -12.17 5.28
N HIS A 23 -5.18 -11.95 5.85
CA HIS A 23 -5.69 -12.75 6.96
C HIS A 23 -5.92 -14.20 6.54
N LEU A 24 -6.55 -14.43 5.39
CA LEU A 24 -6.81 -15.76 4.84
C LEU A 24 -5.51 -16.52 4.55
N LEU A 25 -4.54 -15.88 3.89
CA LEU A 25 -3.23 -16.47 3.62
C LEU A 25 -2.48 -16.81 4.92
N GLY A 26 -2.49 -15.91 5.91
CA GLY A 26 -1.91 -16.21 7.21
C GLY A 26 -2.59 -17.40 7.91
N SER A 27 -3.91 -17.53 7.78
CA SER A 27 -4.67 -18.68 8.29
C SER A 27 -4.28 -19.98 7.57
N TYR A 28 -4.17 -19.94 6.24
CA TYR A 28 -3.72 -21.06 5.42
C TYR A 28 -2.31 -21.52 5.82
N THR A 29 -1.34 -20.60 5.90
CA THR A 29 0.04 -20.94 6.30
C THR A 29 0.10 -21.60 7.68
N ARG A 30 -0.63 -21.08 8.67
CA ARG A 30 -0.71 -21.70 10.00
C ARG A 30 -1.36 -23.09 9.97
N LYS A 31 -2.37 -23.32 9.13
CA LYS A 31 -2.97 -24.64 8.95
C LYS A 31 -1.98 -25.63 8.33
N THR A 32 -1.18 -25.18 7.36
CA THR A 32 -0.11 -26.00 6.76
C THR A 32 0.94 -26.39 7.80
N ALA A 33 1.36 -25.45 8.66
CA ALA A 33 2.27 -25.74 9.78
C ALA A 33 1.66 -26.75 10.77
N LYS A 34 0.40 -26.57 11.16
CA LYS A 34 -0.30 -27.54 12.04
C LYS A 34 -0.40 -28.93 11.44
N LEU A 35 -0.52 -29.04 10.11
CA LEU A 35 -0.55 -30.33 9.43
C LEU A 35 0.81 -31.03 9.49
N ARG A 36 1.91 -30.26 9.42
CA ARG A 36 3.27 -30.76 9.68
C ARG A 36 3.37 -31.29 11.12
N ASP A 37 2.97 -30.47 12.11
CA ASP A 37 3.07 -30.85 13.52
C ASP A 37 2.30 -32.16 13.82
N LYS A 38 1.17 -32.38 13.15
CA LYS A 38 0.42 -33.64 13.29
C LYS A 38 1.13 -34.83 12.66
N ALA A 39 1.79 -34.64 11.53
CA ALA A 39 2.58 -35.70 10.93
C ALA A 39 3.86 -35.99 11.74
N ASP A 40 4.48 -35.00 12.37
CA ASP A 40 5.62 -35.20 13.27
C ASP A 40 5.23 -36.09 14.48
N LEU A 41 4.01 -35.92 15.02
CA LEU A 41 3.47 -36.83 16.04
C LEU A 41 3.29 -38.25 15.52
N LEU A 42 2.84 -38.43 14.27
CA LEU A 42 2.70 -39.76 13.67
C LEU A 42 4.07 -40.41 13.45
N VAL A 43 5.07 -39.65 13.01
CA VAL A 43 6.46 -40.12 12.88
C VAL A 43 6.98 -40.62 14.23
N ALA A 44 6.78 -39.85 15.31
CA ALA A 44 7.17 -40.28 16.65
C ALA A 44 6.45 -41.57 17.08
N GLN A 45 5.14 -41.67 16.85
CA GLN A 45 4.37 -42.88 17.16
C GLN A 45 4.84 -44.11 16.37
N LEU A 46 5.23 -43.94 15.09
CA LEU A 46 5.78 -45.02 14.29
C LEU A 46 7.13 -45.49 14.84
N PHE A 47 7.99 -44.58 15.29
CA PHE A 47 9.25 -44.93 15.94
C PHE A 47 9.04 -45.65 17.28
N ASP A 48 8.14 -45.15 18.11
CA ASP A 48 7.79 -45.77 19.40
C ASP A 48 7.24 -47.19 19.18
N PHE A 49 6.30 -47.34 18.23
CA PHE A 49 5.74 -48.65 17.89
C PHE A 49 6.80 -49.59 17.30
N SER A 50 7.70 -49.10 16.45
CA SER A 50 8.79 -49.93 15.91
C SER A 50 9.67 -50.55 17.01
N SER A 51 9.75 -49.92 18.18
CA SER A 51 10.57 -50.38 19.30
C SER A 51 9.94 -51.57 20.05
N THR A 52 8.65 -51.85 19.85
CA THR A 52 7.94 -52.98 20.46
C THR A 52 7.88 -54.22 19.55
N GLU A 53 8.26 -54.07 18.29
CA GLU A 53 8.08 -55.08 17.25
C GLU A 53 9.36 -55.91 16.97
N GLY A 54 9.18 -57.08 16.35
CA GLY A 54 10.28 -57.89 15.84
C GLY A 54 11.05 -57.23 14.70
N HIS A 55 12.27 -57.69 14.42
CA HIS A 55 13.24 -57.02 13.53
C HIS A 55 12.67 -56.63 12.15
N GLU A 56 11.96 -57.52 11.47
CA GLU A 56 11.40 -57.23 10.13
C GLU A 56 10.36 -56.10 10.15
N VAL A 57 9.43 -56.15 11.11
CA VAL A 57 8.38 -55.13 11.27
C VAL A 57 8.97 -53.81 11.76
N GLN A 58 9.92 -53.87 12.70
CA GLN A 58 10.65 -52.71 13.19
C GLN A 58 11.33 -51.95 12.04
N MET A 59 12.04 -52.65 11.15
CA MET A 59 12.67 -52.02 9.99
C MET A 59 11.64 -51.35 9.07
N GLY A 60 10.53 -52.05 8.77
CA GLY A 60 9.47 -51.49 7.92
C GLY A 60 8.84 -50.22 8.51
N LEU A 61 8.58 -50.20 9.82
CA LEU A 61 8.02 -49.05 10.53
C LEU A 61 8.99 -47.86 10.59
N LYS A 62 10.29 -48.12 10.78
CA LYS A 62 11.31 -47.07 10.76
C LYS A 62 11.43 -46.43 9.38
N ASN A 63 11.50 -47.23 8.32
CA ASN A 63 11.54 -46.72 6.94
C ASN A 63 10.28 -45.88 6.63
N LEU A 64 9.09 -46.34 7.04
CA LEU A 64 7.85 -45.58 6.88
C LEU A 64 7.88 -44.25 7.63
N ALA A 65 8.42 -44.22 8.85
CA ALA A 65 8.56 -43.02 9.66
C ALA A 65 9.53 -42.02 9.01
N GLU A 66 10.65 -42.50 8.49
CA GLU A 66 11.66 -41.70 7.77
C GLU A 66 11.08 -41.11 6.48
N ASP A 67 10.35 -41.90 5.69
CA ASP A 67 9.66 -41.42 4.49
C ASP A 67 8.64 -40.32 4.81
N LEU A 68 7.85 -40.49 5.87
CA LEU A 68 6.89 -39.49 6.31
C LEU A 68 7.56 -38.22 6.86
N ALA A 69 8.71 -38.36 7.53
CA ALA A 69 9.51 -37.25 8.02
C ALA A 69 10.07 -36.40 6.86
N MET A 70 10.59 -37.04 5.80
CA MET A 70 11.04 -36.33 4.60
C MET A 70 9.92 -35.49 3.97
N ILE A 71 8.68 -36.01 3.93
CA ILE A 71 7.51 -35.24 3.47
C ILE A 71 7.27 -34.00 4.35
N GLN A 72 7.53 -34.09 5.66
CA GLN A 72 7.37 -32.96 6.57
C GLN A 72 8.46 -31.91 6.42
N ASP A 73 9.70 -32.28 6.06
CA ASP A 73 10.75 -31.32 5.72
C ASP A 73 10.35 -30.47 4.51
N TYR A 74 9.76 -31.08 3.48
CA TYR A 74 9.21 -30.33 2.34
C TYR A 74 8.06 -29.40 2.78
N ARG A 75 7.22 -29.85 3.72
CA ARG A 75 6.12 -29.03 4.26
C ARG A 75 6.64 -27.87 5.11
N GLN A 76 7.73 -28.05 5.86
CA GLN A 76 8.40 -26.99 6.59
C GLN A 76 8.95 -25.93 5.62
N ALA A 77 9.65 -26.37 4.57
CA ALA A 77 10.11 -25.46 3.51
C ALA A 77 8.95 -24.74 2.81
N GLN A 78 7.80 -25.40 2.64
CA GLN A 78 6.59 -24.77 2.12
C GLN A 78 6.05 -23.69 3.06
N VAL A 79 5.99 -23.95 4.37
CA VAL A 79 5.55 -22.97 5.38
C VAL A 79 6.46 -21.73 5.35
N GLU A 80 7.78 -21.92 5.40
CA GLU A 80 8.74 -20.82 5.35
C GLU A 80 8.62 -19.99 4.07
N ARG A 81 8.43 -20.64 2.92
CA ARG A 81 8.20 -19.95 1.64
C ARG A 81 6.88 -19.20 1.62
N LEU A 82 5.80 -19.76 2.16
CA LEU A 82 4.53 -19.06 2.28
C LEU A 82 4.68 -17.81 3.17
N GLU A 83 5.40 -17.90 4.28
CA GLU A 83 5.63 -16.75 5.16
C GLU A 83 6.48 -15.68 4.49
N THR A 84 7.62 -16.06 3.93
CA THR A 84 8.63 -15.12 3.42
C THR A 84 8.33 -14.58 2.02
N ARG A 85 7.73 -15.38 1.14
CA ARG A 85 7.51 -15.03 -0.28
C ARG A 85 6.08 -14.60 -0.60
N VAL A 86 5.12 -14.91 0.27
CA VAL A 86 3.71 -14.60 0.02
C VAL A 86 3.15 -13.67 1.09
N VAL A 87 3.14 -14.11 2.35
CA VAL A 87 2.54 -13.33 3.46
C VAL A 87 3.34 -12.07 3.75
N GLY A 88 4.67 -12.16 3.82
CA GLY A 88 5.57 -11.03 4.07
C GLY A 88 5.40 -9.88 3.06
N PRO A 89 5.52 -10.13 1.74
CA PRO A 89 5.31 -9.11 0.72
C PRO A 89 3.92 -8.49 0.75
N LEU A 90 2.88 -9.31 0.97
CA LEU A 90 1.50 -8.80 1.07
C LEU A 90 1.30 -7.89 2.28
N LYS A 91 1.89 -8.23 3.45
CA LYS A 91 1.89 -7.36 4.63
C LYS A 91 2.58 -6.03 4.36
N ALA A 92 3.74 -6.05 3.71
CA ALA A 92 4.48 -4.85 3.36
C ALA A 92 3.67 -3.94 2.41
N PHE A 93 3.07 -4.53 1.37
CA PHE A 93 2.18 -3.81 0.45
C PHE A 93 0.95 -3.22 1.17
N GLY A 94 0.34 -3.98 2.09
CA GLY A 94 -0.74 -3.49 2.94
C GLY A 94 -0.34 -2.24 3.74
N GLY A 95 0.91 -2.18 4.22
CA GLY A 95 1.48 -0.99 4.84
C GLY A 95 1.52 0.22 3.91
N VAL A 96 1.95 0.03 2.65
CA VAL A 96 1.99 1.09 1.63
C VAL A 96 0.59 1.63 1.35
N VAL A 97 -0.42 0.76 1.19
CA VAL A 97 -1.81 1.19 0.92
C VAL A 97 -2.38 1.96 2.11
N LYS A 98 -2.11 1.52 3.34
CA LYS A 98 -2.53 2.21 4.57
C LYS A 98 -1.92 3.61 4.67
N ASN A 99 -0.63 3.75 4.36
CA ASN A 99 0.06 5.05 4.32
C ASN A 99 -0.55 5.96 3.25
N LYS A 100 -0.76 5.45 2.03
CA LYS A 100 -1.38 6.21 0.94
C LYS A 100 -2.78 6.71 1.32
N ARG A 101 -3.56 5.92 2.04
CA ARG A 101 -4.87 6.34 2.57
C ARG A 101 -4.72 7.49 3.57
N ALA A 102 -3.75 7.43 4.47
CA ALA A 102 -3.50 8.49 5.45
C ALA A 102 -3.11 9.79 4.75
N ASP A 103 -2.20 9.73 3.77
CA ASP A 103 -1.78 10.88 2.98
C ASP A 103 -2.95 11.51 2.21
N LEU A 104 -3.78 10.68 1.56
CA LEU A 104 -4.96 11.17 0.85
C LEU A 104 -5.97 11.84 1.79
N LYS A 105 -6.15 11.33 3.01
CA LYS A 105 -7.01 11.98 4.01
C LYS A 105 -6.47 13.35 4.39
N LYS A 106 -5.16 13.45 4.69
CA LYS A 106 -4.50 14.71 5.04
C LYS A 106 -4.55 15.72 3.89
N PHE A 107 -4.22 15.29 2.68
CA PHE A 107 -4.32 16.13 1.49
C PHE A 107 -5.74 16.68 1.31
N ASN A 108 -6.77 15.86 1.53
CA ASN A 108 -8.15 16.31 1.39
C ASN A 108 -8.56 17.29 2.50
N THR A 109 -8.06 17.14 3.74
CA THR A 109 -8.30 18.11 4.81
C THR A 109 -7.65 19.46 4.51
N ASP A 110 -6.39 19.45 4.05
CA ASP A 110 -5.65 20.67 3.71
C ASP A 110 -6.30 21.39 2.54
N LEU A 111 -6.67 20.64 1.50
CA LEU A 111 -7.38 21.18 0.34
C LEU A 111 -8.75 21.79 0.71
N ASN A 112 -9.50 21.16 1.62
CA ASN A 112 -10.78 21.70 2.08
C ASN A 112 -10.60 22.99 2.89
N ARG A 113 -9.48 23.13 3.62
CA ARG A 113 -9.11 24.37 4.30
C ARG A 113 -8.80 25.47 3.28
N GLU A 114 -7.94 25.20 2.29
CA GLU A 114 -7.61 26.15 1.22
C GLU A 114 -8.86 26.62 0.44
N LEU A 115 -9.76 25.69 0.11
CA LEU A 115 -11.03 26.05 -0.55
C LEU A 115 -11.93 26.95 0.32
N LYS A 116 -11.91 26.79 1.64
CA LYS A 116 -12.64 27.68 2.55
C LYS A 116 -12.02 29.07 2.59
N GLU A 117 -10.69 29.16 2.63
CA GLU A 117 -9.98 30.45 2.60
C GLU A 117 -10.20 31.18 1.28
N LEU A 118 -10.10 30.48 0.13
CA LEU A 118 -10.40 31.06 -1.19
C LEU A 118 -11.83 31.62 -1.25
N ARG A 119 -12.82 30.89 -0.73
CA ARG A 119 -14.21 31.38 -0.66
C ARG A 119 -14.36 32.62 0.22
N LYS A 120 -13.58 32.76 1.30
CA LYS A 120 -13.58 33.97 2.13
C LYS A 120 -12.99 35.15 1.37
N VAL A 121 -11.85 34.95 0.71
CA VAL A 121 -11.20 35.98 -0.11
C VAL A 121 -12.13 36.45 -1.24
N GLU A 122 -12.83 35.52 -1.88
CA GLU A 122 -13.79 35.84 -2.95
C GLU A 122 -14.99 36.65 -2.43
N LYS A 123 -15.52 36.32 -1.25
CA LYS A 123 -16.57 37.12 -0.60
C LYS A 123 -16.11 38.54 -0.26
N ILE A 124 -14.87 38.71 0.22
CA ILE A 124 -14.28 40.03 0.50
C ILE A 124 -14.13 40.83 -0.80
N ARG A 125 -13.61 40.20 -1.87
CA ARG A 125 -13.50 40.80 -3.22
C ARG A 125 -14.84 41.20 -3.84
N LEU A 126 -15.93 40.51 -3.50
CA LEU A 126 -17.28 40.87 -3.94
C LEU A 126 -17.86 42.03 -3.13
N ARG A 127 -17.48 42.17 -1.85
CA ARG A 127 -17.97 43.22 -0.95
C ARG A 127 -17.22 44.55 -1.10
N ASN A 128 -15.99 44.56 -1.61
CA ASN A 128 -15.18 45.76 -1.80
C ASN A 128 -14.85 46.02 -3.30
N PRO A 129 -15.76 46.63 -4.09
CA PRO A 129 -15.56 46.86 -5.52
C PRO A 129 -14.48 47.90 -5.87
N ALA A 130 -14.03 48.71 -4.90
CA ALA A 130 -12.96 49.70 -5.08
C ALA A 130 -11.58 49.05 -5.32
N ASP A 131 -11.28 47.95 -4.62
CA ASP A 131 -10.03 47.19 -4.80
C ASP A 131 -9.93 46.51 -6.16
N ARG A 132 -11.09 46.23 -6.78
CA ARG A 132 -11.16 45.64 -8.13
C ARG A 132 -10.58 46.59 -9.18
N LYS A 133 -10.83 47.90 -9.05
CA LYS A 133 -10.27 48.91 -9.96
C LYS A 133 -8.76 49.07 -9.75
N SER A 134 -8.30 49.10 -8.50
CA SER A 134 -6.88 49.20 -8.12
C SER A 134 -6.04 48.03 -8.67
N ILE A 135 -6.49 46.78 -8.46
CA ILE A 135 -5.76 45.59 -8.92
C ILE A 135 -5.77 45.49 -10.46
N VAL A 136 -6.88 45.82 -11.13
CA VAL A 136 -6.94 45.84 -12.59
C VAL A 136 -6.05 46.94 -13.17
N SER A 137 -5.98 48.12 -12.53
CA SER A 137 -5.04 49.17 -12.95
C SER A 137 -3.58 48.75 -12.72
N PHE A 138 -3.27 48.05 -11.63
CA PHE A 138 -1.91 47.61 -11.33
C PHE A 138 -1.42 46.54 -12.33
N LEU A 139 -2.25 45.54 -12.64
CA LEU A 139 -1.95 44.52 -13.65
C LEU A 139 -1.87 45.11 -15.07
N LYS A 140 -2.68 46.12 -15.38
CA LYS A 140 -2.57 46.85 -16.66
C LYS A 140 -1.25 47.61 -16.75
N LEU A 141 -0.82 48.26 -15.67
CA LEU A 141 0.46 48.99 -15.61
C LEU A 141 1.66 48.07 -15.80
N GLU A 142 1.71 46.93 -15.11
CA GLU A 142 2.78 45.93 -15.29
C GLU A 142 2.81 45.35 -16.71
N ASN A 143 1.63 45.10 -17.30
CA ASN A 143 1.54 44.59 -18.67
C ASN A 143 2.01 45.64 -19.69
N THR A 144 1.63 46.92 -19.53
CA THR A 144 2.16 48.00 -20.38
C THR A 144 3.65 48.24 -20.18
N GLN A 145 4.18 48.13 -18.95
CA GLN A 145 5.61 48.27 -18.67
C GLN A 145 6.41 47.13 -19.34
N SER A 146 5.89 45.90 -19.29
CA SER A 146 6.46 44.73 -19.97
C SER A 146 6.42 44.88 -21.49
N HIS A 147 5.32 45.40 -22.04
CA HIS A 147 5.17 45.67 -23.47
C HIS A 147 6.12 46.79 -23.96
N MET A 148 6.33 47.84 -23.15
CA MET A 148 7.27 48.92 -23.45
C MET A 148 8.72 48.41 -23.44
N ASN A 149 9.10 47.58 -22.46
CA ASN A 149 10.42 46.95 -22.41
C ASN A 149 10.67 46.03 -23.62
N LEU A 150 9.67 45.25 -24.05
CA LEU A 150 9.81 44.38 -25.22
C LEU A 150 9.94 45.18 -26.52
N LYS A 151 9.20 46.30 -26.68
CA LYS A 151 9.35 47.20 -27.83
C LYS A 151 10.72 47.87 -27.87
N TYR A 152 11.26 48.30 -26.72
CA TYR A 152 12.61 48.87 -26.64
C TYR A 152 13.68 47.84 -27.02
N LEU A 153 13.55 46.59 -26.57
CA LEU A 153 14.47 45.52 -26.93
C LEU A 153 14.43 45.18 -28.43
N ILE A 154 13.25 45.14 -29.04
CA ILE A 154 13.10 44.92 -30.49
C ILE A 154 13.70 46.10 -31.28
N LEU A 155 13.50 47.34 -30.83
CA LEU A 155 14.04 48.52 -31.50
C LEU A 155 15.59 48.54 -31.44
N LEU A 156 16.18 48.15 -30.30
CA LEU A 156 17.64 48.00 -30.15
C LEU A 156 18.21 46.91 -31.07
N CYS A 157 17.52 45.78 -31.22
CA CYS A 157 17.94 44.72 -32.14
C CYS A 157 17.74 45.07 -33.62
N SER A 158 16.98 46.12 -33.95
CA SER A 158 16.75 46.56 -35.34
C SER A 158 17.78 47.59 -35.82
N TYR A 159 18.60 48.12 -34.90
CA TYR A 159 19.64 49.13 -35.15
C TYR A 159 21.07 48.58 -35.05
N LEU A 160 21.22 47.27 -34.82
CA LEU A 160 22.45 46.47 -34.91
C LEU A 160 22.40 45.61 -36.16
#